data_AF-A0A2M8N0G7-F1
#
_entry.id   AF-A0A2M8N0G7-F1
#
_cell.length_a   1.000
_cell.length_b   1.000
_cell.length_c   1.000
_cell.angle_alpha   90.00
_cell.angle_beta   90.00
_cell.angle_gamma   90.00
#
_symmetry.space_group_name_H-M   'P 1'
#
loop_
_entity.id
_entity.type
_entity.pdbx_description
1 polymer ?
#
loop_
_entity_poly.entity_id
_entity_poly.type
_entity_poly.pdbx_seq_one_letter_code
_entity_poly.pdbx_strand_id
1 'polypeptide(L)'
;MFNPLPLLALGAVAVGYFGAVERTDRAFDAMPQSQVAAYPASQGLSVEEFVGQLPQTVQDPLCDTKDVITASLSGDFAETMEASWTQRDSGIELWASDLMGTWTLLHVNEDGLACIVQSGFGWQEGMTPEAVVQGGPLS
;
A
#
# COMPACT_ATOMS: atom_id res chain seq x y z
N MET A 1 -26.17 28.00 -71.30
CA MET A 1 -26.20 28.00 -69.82
C MET A 1 -26.63 26.60 -69.38
N PHE A 2 -25.65 25.75 -69.08
CA PHE A 2 -25.88 24.37 -68.64
C PHE A 2 -26.11 24.38 -67.13
N ASN A 3 -27.24 23.82 -66.70
CA ASN A 3 -27.63 23.62 -65.31
C ASN A 3 -27.06 22.28 -64.83
N PRO A 4 -26.08 22.24 -63.91
CA PRO A 4 -25.53 20.97 -63.46
C PRO A 4 -26.02 20.65 -62.04
N LEU A 5 -26.20 19.33 -61.83
CA LEU A 5 -26.16 18.58 -60.57
C LEU A 5 -27.51 18.18 -59.95
N PRO A 6 -27.83 16.87 -59.97
CA PRO A 6 -28.42 16.19 -58.84
C PRO A 6 -27.28 15.76 -57.90
N LEU A 7 -27.22 16.32 -56.69
CA LEU A 7 -26.32 15.82 -55.65
C LEU A 7 -27.09 14.84 -54.75
N LEU A 8 -26.58 13.61 -54.81
CA LEU A 8 -26.98 12.42 -54.08
C LEU A 8 -27.15 12.67 -52.58
N ALA A 9 -28.21 12.08 -52.05
CA ALA A 9 -28.41 11.88 -50.62
C ALA A 9 -27.26 11.04 -50.04
N LEU A 10 -26.37 11.69 -49.29
CA LEU A 10 -25.49 11.03 -48.33
C LEU A 10 -26.14 11.16 -46.95
N GLY A 11 -26.95 10.16 -46.60
CA GLY A 11 -27.43 9.98 -45.25
C GLY A 11 -26.25 9.66 -44.33
N ALA A 12 -26.02 10.53 -43.35
CA ALA A 12 -25.04 10.33 -42.30
C ALA A 12 -25.47 9.18 -41.38
N VAL A 13 -24.74 8.07 -41.40
CA VAL A 13 -24.78 7.06 -40.33
C VAL A 13 -23.59 7.33 -39.42
N ALA A 14 -23.73 8.32 -38.54
CA ALA A 14 -22.85 8.48 -37.39
C ALA A 14 -23.46 7.69 -36.23
N VAL A 15 -23.30 6.37 -36.25
CA VAL A 15 -23.63 5.52 -35.09
C VAL A 15 -22.57 5.79 -34.03
N GLY A 16 -23.01 6.38 -32.93
CA GLY A 16 -22.17 6.81 -31.82
C GLY A 16 -21.44 5.63 -31.16
N TYR A 17 -20.12 5.70 -31.16
CA TYR A 17 -19.24 4.99 -30.23
C TYR A 17 -18.89 5.91 -29.06
N PHE A 18 -19.90 6.36 -28.30
CA PHE A 18 -19.69 7.10 -27.05
C PHE A 18 -20.52 6.40 -25.97
N GLY A 19 -20.00 5.32 -25.41
CA GLY A 19 -20.73 4.60 -24.35
C GLY A 19 -19.91 3.60 -23.53
N ALA A 20 -18.59 3.56 -23.69
CA ALA A 20 -17.76 2.55 -23.00
C ALA A 20 -16.70 3.13 -22.04
N VAL A 21 -16.61 4.46 -21.85
CA VAL A 21 -15.55 5.05 -21.02
C VAL A 21 -16.00 5.44 -19.61
N GLU A 22 -17.31 5.61 -19.34
CA GLU A 22 -17.76 6.16 -18.03
C GLU A 22 -17.94 5.13 -16.89
N ARG A 23 -17.68 3.84 -17.11
CA ARG A 23 -17.95 2.82 -16.07
C ARG A 23 -16.74 2.52 -15.17
N THR A 24 -15.51 2.80 -15.60
CA THR A 24 -14.30 2.47 -14.82
C THR A 24 -14.00 3.47 -13.71
N ASP A 25 -14.45 4.72 -13.82
CA ASP A 25 -14.04 5.77 -12.88
C ASP A 25 -14.82 5.73 -11.54
N ARG A 26 -16.08 5.27 -11.54
CA ARG A 26 -16.92 5.29 -10.33
C ARG A 26 -16.53 4.25 -9.27
N ALA A 27 -15.74 3.24 -9.63
CA ALA A 27 -15.27 2.25 -8.68
C ALA A 27 -14.15 2.80 -7.78
N PHE A 28 -13.38 3.78 -8.27
CA PHE A 28 -12.31 4.43 -7.50
C PHE A 28 -12.86 5.51 -6.55
N ASP A 29 -13.91 6.24 -6.95
CA ASP A 29 -14.51 7.32 -6.15
C ASP A 29 -15.35 6.84 -4.95
N ALA A 30 -15.70 5.55 -4.88
CA ALA A 30 -16.66 5.03 -3.89
C ALA A 30 -16.04 4.24 -2.73
N MET A 31 -14.71 4.08 -2.69
CA MET A 31 -14.05 3.50 -1.52
C MET A 31 -13.87 4.62 -0.49
N PRO A 32 -14.32 4.48 0.77
CA PRO A 32 -13.86 5.37 1.82
C PRO A 32 -12.34 5.23 1.87
N GLN A 33 -11.62 6.22 1.35
CA GLN A 33 -10.17 6.25 1.44
C GLN A 33 -9.84 6.32 2.93
N SER A 34 -9.38 5.23 3.51
CA SER A 34 -8.49 5.37 4.66
C SER A 34 -7.42 6.35 4.19
N GLN A 35 -7.24 7.45 4.93
CA GLN A 35 -6.22 8.44 4.60
C GLN A 35 -4.81 7.80 4.60
N VAL A 36 -4.70 6.63 5.25
CA VAL A 36 -3.51 5.79 5.31
C VAL A 36 -3.68 4.61 4.35
N ALA A 37 -2.79 4.54 3.36
CA ALA A 37 -2.66 3.41 2.45
C ALA A 37 -1.74 2.34 3.06
N ALA A 38 -2.04 1.07 2.85
CA ALA A 38 -1.32 -0.06 3.43
C ALA A 38 -1.07 -1.15 2.38
N TYR A 39 0.15 -1.69 2.34
CA TYR A 39 0.59 -2.72 1.42
C TYR A 39 1.25 -3.87 2.21
N PRO A 40 0.64 -5.08 2.20
CA PRO A 40 1.25 -6.23 2.85
C PRO A 40 2.45 -6.73 2.05
N ALA A 41 3.46 -7.25 2.75
CA ALA A 41 4.62 -7.89 2.14
C ALA A 41 4.27 -9.18 1.38
N SER A 42 3.16 -9.84 1.73
CA SER A 42 2.64 -11.03 1.07
C SER A 42 1.32 -10.76 0.35
N GLN A 43 1.11 -11.42 -0.79
CA GLN A 43 -0.20 -11.45 -1.44
C GLN A 43 -1.05 -12.60 -0.91
N GLY A 44 -2.29 -12.30 -0.51
CA GLY A 44 -3.29 -13.31 -0.16
C GLY A 44 -3.19 -13.93 1.23
N LEU A 45 -2.23 -13.52 2.05
CA LEU A 45 -2.11 -13.92 3.45
C LEU A 45 -2.44 -12.75 4.38
N SER A 46 -2.94 -13.06 5.58
CA SER A 46 -2.96 -12.09 6.68
C SER A 46 -1.52 -11.83 7.16
N VAL A 47 -1.25 -10.68 7.79
CA VAL A 47 0.06 -10.42 8.43
C VAL A 47 0.43 -11.53 9.43
N GLU A 48 -0.53 -12.05 10.19
CA GLU A 48 -0.28 -13.13 11.15
C GLU A 48 0.12 -14.44 10.46
N GLU A 49 -0.56 -14.79 9.36
CA GLU A 49 -0.22 -15.98 8.56
C GLU A 49 1.12 -15.80 7.86
N PHE A 50 1.40 -14.61 7.34
CA PHE A 50 2.70 -14.28 6.76
C PHE A 50 3.83 -14.36 7.79
N VAL A 51 3.62 -13.79 8.98
CA VAL A 51 4.55 -13.87 10.11
C VAL A 51 4.86 -15.33 10.48
N GLY A 52 3.84 -16.20 10.50
CA GLY A 52 4.02 -17.63 10.74
C GLY A 52 4.83 -18.36 9.66
N GLN A 53 4.98 -17.77 8.47
CA GLN A 53 5.73 -18.32 7.34
C GLN A 53 7.07 -17.61 7.10
N LEU A 54 7.40 -16.59 7.89
CA LEU A 54 8.62 -15.82 7.68
C LEU A 54 9.87 -16.73 7.77
N PRO A 55 10.79 -16.61 6.81
CA PRO A 55 12.05 -17.31 6.88
C PRO A 55 12.81 -16.87 8.13
N GLN A 56 13.38 -17.84 8.83
CA GLN A 56 14.19 -17.58 10.03
C GLN A 56 15.62 -17.11 9.69
N THR A 57 15.85 -16.62 8.47
CA THR A 57 17.20 -16.28 7.96
C THR A 57 17.16 -15.05 7.05
N VAL A 58 18.27 -14.32 6.99
CA VAL A 58 18.50 -13.06 6.22
C VAL A 58 18.47 -13.23 4.69
N GLN A 59 18.02 -14.39 4.17
CA GLN A 59 18.00 -14.64 2.72
C GLN A 59 16.76 -14.03 2.02
N ASP A 60 15.80 -13.56 2.80
CA ASP A 60 14.63 -12.86 2.29
C ASP A 60 14.94 -11.38 2.09
N PRO A 61 14.62 -10.78 0.94
CA PRO A 61 14.89 -9.37 0.67
C PRO A 61 14.16 -8.40 1.61
N LEU A 62 13.14 -8.84 2.34
CA LEU A 62 12.40 -8.05 3.31
C LEU A 62 12.88 -8.25 4.75
N CYS A 63 13.84 -9.14 4.98
CA CYS A 63 14.35 -9.48 6.30
C CYS A 63 15.86 -9.25 6.43
N ASP A 64 16.28 -8.68 7.55
CA ASP A 64 17.69 -8.55 7.94
C ASP A 64 17.78 -8.48 9.47
N THR A 65 18.99 -8.35 10.00
CA THR A 65 19.19 -7.94 11.39
C THR A 65 18.47 -6.61 11.66
N LYS A 66 17.89 -6.48 12.85
CA LYS A 66 17.15 -5.28 13.25
C LYS A 66 17.96 -4.00 13.05
N ASP A 67 19.24 -4.01 13.42
CA ASP A 67 20.11 -2.84 13.30
C ASP A 67 20.25 -2.38 11.84
N VAL A 68 20.33 -3.32 10.88
CA VAL A 68 20.44 -3.00 9.46
C VAL A 68 19.13 -2.43 8.91
N ILE A 69 17.99 -3.08 9.20
CA ILE A 69 16.69 -2.58 8.75
C ILE A 69 16.43 -1.19 9.30
N THR A 70 16.56 -1.01 10.62
CA THR A 70 16.24 0.28 11.26
C THR A 70 17.18 1.40 10.84
N ALA A 71 18.45 1.09 10.54
CA ALA A 71 19.36 2.05 9.92
C ALA A 71 18.89 2.49 8.52
N SER A 72 18.36 1.58 7.69
CA SER A 72 17.77 1.95 6.39
C SER A 72 16.48 2.75 6.55
N LEU A 73 15.58 2.35 7.46
CA LEU A 73 14.35 3.09 7.74
C LEU A 73 14.64 4.55 8.15
N SER A 74 15.57 4.75 9.08
CA SER A 74 15.95 6.10 9.50
C SER A 74 16.77 6.86 8.46
N GLY A 75 17.69 6.20 7.75
CA GLY A 75 18.60 6.85 6.80
C GLY A 75 17.95 7.20 5.46
N ASP A 76 17.16 6.27 4.92
CA ASP A 76 16.62 6.36 3.57
C ASP A 76 15.19 6.92 3.55
N PHE A 77 14.42 6.68 4.62
CA PHE A 77 12.99 7.06 4.71
C PHE A 77 12.69 8.10 5.80
N ALA A 78 13.71 8.53 6.55
CA ALA A 78 13.55 9.39 7.72
C ALA A 78 12.51 8.85 8.73
N GLU A 79 12.36 7.52 8.80
CA GLU A 79 11.40 6.89 9.69
C GLU A 79 12.01 6.72 11.09
N THR A 80 11.21 7.04 12.11
CA THR A 80 11.50 6.83 13.52
C THR A 80 10.51 5.85 14.13
N MET A 81 10.92 5.15 15.18
CA MET A 81 10.04 4.21 15.87
C MET A 81 8.95 4.96 16.64
N GLU A 82 7.69 4.71 16.26
CA GLU A 82 6.50 5.33 16.86
C GLU A 82 5.89 4.45 17.95
N ALA A 83 5.95 3.14 17.77
CA ALA A 83 5.42 2.19 18.74
C ALA A 83 6.11 0.83 18.64
N SER A 84 6.07 0.10 19.76
CA SER A 84 6.49 -1.30 19.82
C SER A 84 5.58 -2.06 20.80
N TRP A 85 5.23 -3.29 20.43
CA TRP A 85 4.46 -4.19 21.27
C TRP A 85 4.89 -5.64 21.04
N THR A 86 4.52 -6.52 21.96
CA THR A 86 4.78 -7.96 21.85
C THR A 86 3.53 -8.68 21.34
N GLN A 87 3.71 -9.58 20.38
CA GLN A 87 2.68 -10.49 19.89
C GLN A 87 3.20 -11.93 20.05
N ARG A 88 2.61 -12.69 20.98
CA ARG A 88 3.13 -14.00 21.42
C ARG A 88 4.58 -13.87 21.93
N ASP A 89 5.55 -14.39 21.18
CA ASP A 89 6.97 -14.44 21.52
C ASP A 89 7.83 -13.53 20.62
N SER A 90 7.20 -12.69 19.78
CA SER A 90 7.89 -11.76 18.90
C SER A 90 7.47 -10.31 19.13
N GLY A 91 8.36 -9.39 18.79
CA GLY A 91 8.11 -7.96 18.80
C GLY A 91 7.49 -7.50 17.48
N ILE A 92 6.57 -6.56 17.55
CA ILE A 92 6.13 -5.78 16.40
C ILE A 92 6.55 -4.33 16.65
N GLU A 93 7.06 -3.67 15.63
CA GLU A 93 7.45 -2.26 15.69
C GLU A 93 6.82 -1.49 14.54
N LEU A 94 6.25 -0.33 14.86
CA LEU A 94 5.80 0.65 13.89
C LEU A 94 6.85 1.76 13.78
N TRP A 95 7.27 2.00 12.56
CA TRP A 95 8.18 3.06 12.16
C TRP A 95 7.44 4.00 11.21
N ALA A 96 7.63 5.31 11.34
CA ALA A 96 6.97 6.28 10.48
C ALA A 96 7.75 7.57 10.30
N SER A 97 7.41 8.32 9.25
CA SER A 97 8.08 9.55 8.85
C SER A 97 7.07 10.66 8.66
N ASP A 98 7.08 11.65 9.55
CA ASP A 98 6.30 12.88 9.37
C ASP A 98 6.74 13.67 8.13
N LEU A 99 8.02 13.54 7.74
CA LEU A 99 8.59 14.22 6.59
C LEU A 99 8.14 13.59 5.26
N MET A 100 8.15 12.27 5.18
CA MET A 100 7.87 11.53 3.94
C MET A 100 6.42 11.04 3.87
N GLY A 101 5.69 11.06 4.98
CA GLY A 101 4.34 10.52 5.10
C GLY A 101 4.29 9.01 4.93
N THR A 102 5.40 8.32 5.18
CA THR A 102 5.54 6.85 5.07
C THR A 102 5.45 6.19 6.44
N TRP A 103 5.16 4.90 6.41
CA TRP A 103 5.23 4.05 7.60
C TRP A 103 5.58 2.61 7.23
N THR A 104 6.16 1.89 8.18
CA THR A 104 6.60 0.51 8.06
C THR A 104 6.30 -0.26 9.35
N LEU A 105 5.75 -1.47 9.22
CA LEU A 105 5.64 -2.44 10.29
C LEU A 105 6.72 -3.51 10.17
N LEU A 106 7.46 -3.70 11.25
CA LEU A 106 8.45 -4.76 11.40
C LEU A 106 7.93 -5.85 12.32
N HIS A 107 8.16 -7.11 11.94
CA HIS A 107 8.15 -8.23 12.87
C HIS A 107 9.59 -8.54 13.29
N VAL A 108 9.85 -8.60 14.59
CA VAL A 108 11.16 -8.83 15.18
C VAL A 108 11.11 -10.12 16.01
N ASN A 109 11.89 -11.12 15.62
CA ASN A 109 11.97 -12.38 16.38
C ASN A 109 12.92 -12.26 17.58
N GLU A 110 12.95 -13.30 18.42
CA GLU A 110 13.80 -13.34 19.62
C GLU A 110 15.31 -13.29 19.32
N ASP A 111 15.72 -13.73 18.12
CA ASP A 111 17.11 -13.74 17.66
C ASP A 111 17.57 -12.39 17.08
N GLY A 112 16.68 -11.39 17.01
CA GLY A 112 16.98 -10.05 16.48
C GLY A 112 16.91 -9.93 14.96
N LEU A 113 16.35 -10.94 14.27
CA LEU A 113 15.93 -10.82 12.87
C LEU A 113 14.65 -9.97 12.80
N ALA A 114 14.68 -8.93 11.97
CA ALA A 114 13.53 -8.10 11.67
C ALA A 114 13.09 -8.34 10.23
N CYS A 115 11.78 -8.36 9.99
CA CYS A 115 11.19 -8.49 8.66
C CYS A 115 10.13 -7.42 8.45
N ILE A 116 10.15 -6.74 7.30
CA ILE A 116 9.08 -5.85 6.89
C ILE A 116 7.85 -6.69 6.56
N VAL A 117 6.76 -6.50 7.32
CA VAL A 117 5.51 -7.26 7.13
C VAL A 117 4.42 -6.44 6.44
N GLN A 118 4.50 -5.12 6.59
CA GLN A 118 3.59 -4.18 5.97
C GLN A 118 4.28 -2.82 5.85
N SER A 119 3.92 -2.04 4.83
CA SER A 119 4.35 -0.65 4.70
C SER A 119 3.29 0.17 3.98
N GLY A 120 3.44 1.50 3.97
CA GLY A 120 2.46 2.34 3.32
C GLY A 120 2.76 3.83 3.34
N PHE A 121 1.72 4.58 3.00
CA PHE A 121 1.74 6.04 2.89
C PHE A 121 0.55 6.64 3.64
N GLY A 122 0.57 7.96 3.84
CA GLY A 122 -0.51 8.71 4.47
C GLY A 122 -0.35 8.91 5.97
N TRP A 123 0.83 8.56 6.52
CA TRP A 123 1.20 8.98 7.87
C TRP A 123 1.26 10.51 7.96
N GLN A 124 0.85 11.07 9.09
CA GLN A 124 0.84 12.50 9.35
C GLN A 124 1.30 12.74 10.79
N GLU A 125 1.93 13.89 11.02
CA GLU A 125 2.36 14.31 12.36
C GLU A 125 1.19 14.25 13.35
N GLY A 126 1.42 13.60 14.50
CA GLY A 126 0.43 13.42 15.55
C GLY A 126 -0.61 12.32 15.29
N MET A 127 -0.47 11.56 14.20
CA MET A 127 -1.22 10.32 14.01
C MET A 127 -0.81 9.29 15.07
N THR A 128 -1.78 8.48 15.51
CA THR A 128 -1.50 7.41 16.47
C THR A 128 -1.30 6.07 15.76
N PRO A 129 -0.52 5.13 16.32
CA PRO A 129 -0.28 3.82 15.72
C PRO A 129 -1.56 3.08 15.33
N GLU A 130 -2.63 3.25 16.11
CA GLU A 130 -3.91 2.59 15.84
C GLU A 130 -4.45 2.97 14.47
N ALA A 131 -4.29 4.22 14.01
CA ALA A 131 -4.83 4.68 12.72
C ALA A 131 -4.26 3.92 11.51
N VAL A 132 -3.06 3.36 11.64
CA VAL A 132 -2.36 2.60 10.60
C VAL A 132 -2.63 1.10 10.74
N VAL A 133 -2.78 0.66 11.98
CA VAL A 133 -2.98 -0.75 12.33
C VAL A 133 -4.47 -1.14 12.27
N GLN A 134 -5.40 -0.19 12.08
CA GLN A 134 -6.82 -0.47 11.85
C GLN A 134 -7.06 -1.05 10.44
N GLY A 135 -7.42 -2.34 10.38
CA GLY A 135 -7.75 -3.05 9.12
C GLY A 135 -6.66 -4.00 8.62
N GLY A 136 -5.50 -4.06 9.29
CA GLY A 136 -4.54 -5.17 9.25
C GLY A 136 -4.74 -6.10 10.45
N PRO A 137 -4.35 -7.38 10.39
CA PRO A 137 -4.86 -8.41 11.29
C PRO A 137 -4.18 -8.29 12.66
N LEU A 138 -4.91 -7.68 13.58
CA LEU A 138 -4.77 -7.83 15.02
C LEU A 138 -6.13 -8.24 15.64
N SER A 139 -6.96 -8.96 14.88
CA SER A 139 -8.25 -9.52 15.31
C SER A 139 -8.37 -10.98 14.90
#